data_AF-A0A5M3WSP6-F1
#
_entry.id   AF-A0A5M3WSP6-F1
#
_cell.length_a   1.000
_cell.length_b   1.000
_cell.length_c   1.000
_cell.angle_alpha   90.00
_cell.angle_beta   90.00
_cell.angle_gamma   90.00
#
_symmetry.space_group_name_H-M   'P 1'
#
loop_
_entity.id
_entity.type
_entity.pdbx_description
1 polymer ?
#
loop_
_entity_poly.entity_id
_entity_poly.type
_entity_poly.pdbx_seq_one_letter_code
_entity_poly.pdbx_strand_id
1 'polypeptide(L)' 'MGLQGHRAAAVGHLADPEHRPGVLVQNVGSGLFMEVSGGSGAQGAAIDTWYWNGGHNQYFLGTTAS' A
#
# COMPACT_ATOMS: atom_id res chain seq x y z
N MET A 1 -12.61 8.34 -9.93
CA MET A 1 -11.50 9.02 -10.63
C MET A 1 -11.18 10.28 -9.84
N GLY A 2 -10.22 10.20 -8.91
CA GLY A 2 -9.79 11.31 -8.07
C GLY A 2 -8.26 11.30 -8.02
N LEU A 3 -7.66 12.30 -8.61
CA LEU A 3 -6.23 12.56 -8.57
C LEU A 3 -5.94 13.35 -7.29
N GLN A 4 -5.33 12.71 -6.28
CA GLN A 4 -4.63 13.43 -5.23
C GLN A 4 -3.28 12.75 -4.99
N GLY A 5 -2.26 13.33 -5.62
CA GLY A 5 -0.88 13.05 -5.27
C GLY A 5 -0.49 13.89 -4.06
N HIS A 6 0.04 13.25 -3.02
CA HIS A 6 0.87 13.91 -2.03
C HIS A 6 2.04 13.00 -1.66
N ARG A 7 3.22 13.60 -1.72
CA ARG A 7 4.58 13.10 -1.47
C ARG A 7 4.60 12.00 -0.40
N ALA A 8 5.10 10.82 -0.76
CA ALA A 8 5.44 9.80 0.21
C ALA A 8 6.65 10.25 1.03
N ALA A 9 6.41 10.72 2.26
CA ALA A 9 7.42 10.72 3.29
C ALA A 9 7.62 9.27 3.73
N ALA A 10 8.79 8.72 3.47
CA ALA A 10 9.20 7.48 4.11
C ALA A 10 9.31 7.72 5.63
N VAL A 11 8.87 6.71 6.39
CA VAL A 11 9.02 6.49 7.84
C VAL A 11 7.91 7.07 8.74
N GLY A 12 7.16 6.16 9.39
CA GLY A 12 6.60 6.36 10.72
C GLY A 12 5.07 6.31 10.86
N HIS A 13 4.55 5.12 11.20
CA HIS A 13 3.34 4.87 12.01
C HIS A 13 2.17 5.86 11.88
N LEU A 14 1.21 5.59 10.98
CA LEU A 14 -0.09 6.27 10.95
C LEU A 14 -1.13 5.40 11.66
N ALA A 15 -1.80 6.00 12.65
CA ALA A 15 -2.63 5.34 13.65
C ALA A 15 -4.03 4.95 13.14
N ASP A 16 -4.37 3.68 13.30
CA ASP A 16 -5.74 3.16 13.36
C ASP A 16 -5.77 2.06 14.46
N PRO A 17 -6.77 2.09 15.36
CA PRO A 17 -6.82 1.23 16.56
C PRO A 17 -7.09 -0.27 16.30
N GLU A 18 -7.31 -0.73 15.06
CA GLU A 18 -7.37 -2.17 14.73
C GLU A 18 -6.31 -2.63 13.70
N HIS A 19 -5.42 -1.75 13.26
CA HIS A 19 -4.41 -2.08 12.24
C HIS A 19 -3.26 -2.90 12.82
N ARG A 20 -3.23 -4.21 12.53
CA ARG A 20 -1.97 -4.96 12.51
C ARG A 20 -0.96 -4.14 11.69
N PRO A 21 0.31 -4.02 12.07
CA PRO A 21 1.26 -3.19 11.35
C PRO A 21 1.47 -3.76 9.94
N GLY A 22 0.66 -3.29 9.00
CA GLY A 22 0.81 -3.57 7.60
C GLY A 22 2.09 -2.90 7.12
N VAL A 23 2.82 -3.59 6.24
CA VAL A 23 3.96 -3.02 5.54
C VAL A 23 3.48 -2.34 4.27
N LEU A 24 4.14 -1.23 3.94
CA LEU A 24 4.03 -0.58 2.66
C LEU A 24 5.21 -1.03 1.79
N VAL A 25 4.92 -1.48 0.57
CA VAL A 25 5.96 -1.88 -0.39
C VAL A 25 6.06 -0.83 -1.48
N GLN A 26 7.13 -0.05 -1.47
CA GLN A 26 7.41 0.94 -2.50
C GLN A 26 8.38 0.38 -3.53
N ASN A 27 8.03 0.47 -4.80
CA ASN A 27 8.95 0.20 -5.90
C ASN A 27 9.97 1.33 -5.99
N VAL A 28 11.26 1.04 -5.76
CA VAL A 28 12.33 2.04 -5.71
C VAL A 28 12.53 2.75 -7.05
N GLY A 29 12.33 2.06 -8.18
CA GLY A 29 12.55 2.63 -9.51
C GLY A 29 11.49 3.65 -9.93
N SER A 30 10.24 3.46 -9.51
CA SER A 30 9.10 4.32 -9.89
C SER A 30 8.62 5.22 -8.77
N GLY A 31 8.90 4.88 -7.51
CA GLY A 31 8.32 5.54 -6.34
C GLY A 31 6.85 5.17 -6.07
N LEU A 32 6.24 4.29 -6.86
CA LEU A 32 4.87 3.83 -6.69
C LEU A 32 4.77 2.74 -5.62
N PHE A 33 3.57 2.55 -5.08
CA PHE A 33 3.28 1.59 -4.01
C PHE A 33 2.54 0.38 -4.58
N MET A 34 2.91 -0.81 -4.10
CA MET A 34 2.18 -2.05 -4.39
C MET A 34 0.72 -1.88 -3.94
N GLU A 35 -0.22 -2.30 -4.77
CA GLU A 35 -1.64 -2.38 -4.39
C GLU A 35 -2.34 -3.61 -5.00
N VAL A 36 -3.47 -3.99 -4.40
CA VAL A 36 -4.45 -4.86 -5.08
C VAL A 36 -5.24 -4.00 -6.06
N SER A 37 -5.14 -4.31 -7.35
CA SER A 37 -5.62 -3.46 -8.45
C SER A 37 -7.08 -3.07 -8.27
N GLY A 38 -7.32 -1.77 -8.14
CA GLY A 38 -8.66 -1.18 -8.00
C GLY A 38 -9.36 -1.55 -6.68
N GLY A 39 -8.64 -2.07 -5.69
CA GLY A 39 -9.18 -2.51 -4.41
C GLY A 39 -10.06 -3.76 -4.50
N SER A 40 -9.86 -4.60 -5.51
CA SER A 40 -10.68 -5.80 -5.72
C SER A 40 -10.56 -6.82 -4.56
N GLY A 41 -11.70 -7.29 -4.06
CA GLY A 41 -11.78 -8.38 -3.08
C GLY A 41 -11.87 -9.78 -3.70
N ALA A 42 -11.79 -9.90 -5.04
CA ALA A 42 -11.90 -11.17 -5.73
C ALA A 42 -10.63 -12.04 -5.52
N GLN A 43 -10.80 -13.35 -5.41
CA GLN A 43 -9.67 -14.27 -5.42
C GLN A 43 -8.94 -14.18 -6.77
N GLY A 44 -7.62 -14.06 -6.73
CA GLY A 44 -6.81 -13.90 -7.93
C GLY A 44 -6.82 -12.47 -8.51
N ALA A 45 -7.27 -11.47 -7.74
CA ALA A 45 -7.09 -10.07 -8.11
C ALA A 45 -5.61 -9.77 -8.42
N ALA A 46 -5.40 -8.96 -9.46
CA ALA A 46 -4.05 -8.57 -9.86
C ALA A 46 -3.40 -7.67 -8.80
N ILE A 47 -2.07 -7.80 -8.68
CA ILE A 47 -1.23 -6.86 -7.96
C ILE A 47 -0.58 -5.95 -8.97
N ASP A 48 -0.69 -4.64 -8.78
CA ASP A 48 -0.01 -3.63 -9.59
C ASP A 48 0.69 -2.60 -8.69
N THR A 49 1.16 -1.52 -9.28
CA THR A 49 1.73 -0.39 -8.54
C THR A 49 0.97 0.88 -8.88
N TRP A 50 0.59 1.63 -7.86
CA TRP A 50 -0.14 2.88 -8.01
C TRP A 50 0.39 3.97 -7.10
N TYR A 51 -0.11 5.18 -7.29
CA TYR A 51 0.19 6.28 -6.40
C TYR A 51 -0.33 5.97 -4.99
N TRP A 52 0.47 6.31 -3.98
CA TRP A 52 0.03 6.25 -2.59
C TRP A 52 -1.25 7.07 -2.40
N ASN A 53 -2.29 6.42 -1.88
CA ASN A 53 -3.58 7.04 -1.56
C ASN A 53 -4.10 6.65 -0.17
N GLY A 54 -3.36 5.81 0.58
CA GLY A 54 -3.77 5.38 1.92
C GLY A 54 -4.92 4.37 1.94
N GLY A 55 -5.31 3.82 0.80
CA GLY A 55 -6.32 2.77 0.71
C GLY A 55 -5.86 1.48 1.36
N HIS A 56 -6.80 0.74 1.97
CA HIS A 56 -6.51 -0.55 2.60
C HIS A 56 -5.85 -1.57 1.64
N ASN A 57 -6.12 -1.44 0.34
CA ASN A 57 -5.51 -2.26 -0.72
C ASN A 57 -4.00 -1.98 -0.92
N GLN A 58 -3.41 -1.02 -0.21
CA GLN A 58 -1.99 -0.69 -0.24
C GLN A 58 -1.21 -1.16 1.02
N TYR A 59 -1.88 -1.87 1.93
CA TYR A 59 -1.28 -2.43 3.14
C TYR A 59 -1.19 -3.96 3.05
N PHE A 60 0.00 -4.51 3.27
CA PHE A 60 0.24 -5.95 3.20
C PHE A 60 0.76 -6.49 4.53
N LEU A 61 0.54 -7.77 4.81
CA LEU A 61 1.19 -8.43 5.94
C LEU A 61 2.63 -8.76 5.55
N GLY A 62 3.60 -8.16 6.24
CA GLY A 62 5.00 -8.52 6.13
C GLY A 62 5.38 -9.49 7.25
N THR A 63 5.98 -10.62 6.90
CA THR A 63 6.70 -11.44 7.88
C THR A 63 8.17 -11.06 7.80
N THR A 64 8.78 -10.65 8.90
CA THR A 64 10.23 -10.49 8.96
C THR A 64 10.88 -11.87 8.81
N ALA A 65 11.81 -12.02 7.88
CA ALA A 65 12.63 -13.23 7.80
C ALA A 65 13.51 -13.34 9.06
N SER A 66 13.58 -14.54 9.65
CA SER A 66 14.47 -14.85 10.78
C SER A 66 15.93 -14.98 10.36
#